data_AF-E3PQY3-F1
#
_entry.id   AF-E3PQY3-F1
#
_cell.length_a   1.000
_cell.length_b   1.000
_cell.length_c   1.000
_cell.angle_alpha   90.00
_cell.angle_beta   90.00
_cell.angle_gamma   90.00
#
_symmetry.space_group_name_H-M   'P 1'
#
loop_
_entity.id
_entity.type
_entity.pdbx_description
1 polymer ?
#
loop_
_entity_poly.entity_id
_entity_poly.type
_entity_poly.pdbx_seq_one_letter_code
_entity_poly.pdbx_strand_id
1 'polypeptide(L)'
;AGATNRRLTETYRIANKYNPPKKVLPYFRYRYRDDWGLFLVQEDYVTVFRELDRYNIDGLVIWGSYDDVNTRQKCINLLNHLKDILGPVISTIR
;
A
#
# COMPACT_ATOMS: atom_id res chain seq x y z
N ALA A 1 1.65 -10.14 5.98
CA ALA A 1 0.88 -9.63 7.15
C ALA A 1 1.76 -9.18 8.33
N GLY A 2 2.71 -9.99 8.83
CA GLY A 2 3.39 -9.70 10.12
C GLY A 2 4.13 -8.35 10.23
N ALA A 3 4.79 -7.87 9.17
CA ALA A 3 5.47 -6.57 9.21
C ALA A 3 4.48 -5.39 9.20
N THR A 4 3.40 -5.48 8.42
CA THR A 4 2.33 -4.47 8.36
C THR A 4 1.64 -4.33 9.71
N ASN A 5 1.22 -5.45 10.30
CA ASN A 5 0.54 -5.48 11.60
C ASN A 5 1.37 -4.75 12.69
N ARG A 6 2.66 -5.11 12.85
CA ARG A 6 3.52 -4.49 13.86
C ARG A 6 3.67 -2.98 13.68
N ARG A 7 3.78 -2.51 12.43
CA ARG A 7 3.88 -1.07 12.13
C ARG A 7 2.59 -0.34 12.44
N LEU A 8 1.44 -0.92 12.13
CA LEU A 8 0.14 -0.31 12.43
C LEU A 8 -0.11 -0.27 13.94
N THR A 9 0.14 -1.37 14.66
CA THR A 9 0.02 -1.40 16.13
C THR A 9 0.82 -0.28 16.78
N GLU A 10 2.08 -0.08 16.37
CA GLU A 10 2.90 1.00 16.91
C GLU A 10 2.39 2.39 16.50
N THR A 11 1.94 2.53 15.26
CA THR A 11 1.39 3.81 14.75
C THR A 11 0.16 4.23 15.55
N TYR A 12 -0.79 3.31 15.79
CA TYR A 12 -1.98 3.60 16.60
C TYR A 12 -1.64 3.84 18.07
N ARG A 13 -0.64 3.16 18.63
CA ARG A 13 -0.14 3.44 19.98
C ARG A 13 0.32 4.89 20.13
N ILE A 14 0.93 5.47 19.10
CA ILE A 14 1.35 6.89 19.09
C ILE A 14 0.18 7.82 18.77
N ALA A 15 -0.62 7.51 17.74
CA ALA A 15 -1.72 8.35 17.28
C ALA A 15 -2.76 8.62 18.38
N ASN A 16 -3.05 7.61 19.21
CA ASN A 16 -4.01 7.68 20.31
C ASN A 16 -3.52 8.45 21.54
N LYS A 17 -2.24 8.88 21.57
CA LYS A 17 -1.73 9.75 22.64
C LYS A 17 -2.16 11.22 22.48
N TYR A 18 -2.67 11.59 21.32
CA TYR A 18 -3.12 12.95 21.02
C TYR A 18 -4.63 13.05 21.23
N ASN A 19 -5.11 14.26 21.55
CA ASN A 19 -6.54 14.56 21.62
C ASN A 19 -6.87 15.76 20.69
N PRO A 20 -7.64 15.55 19.60
CA PRO A 20 -8.14 14.27 19.12
C PRO A 20 -7.01 13.35 18.61
N PRO A 21 -7.26 12.03 18.49
CA PRO A 21 -6.31 11.10 17.88
C PRO A 21 -5.87 11.55 16.49
N LYS A 22 -4.61 11.29 16.14
CA LYS A 22 -4.08 11.64 14.81
C LYS A 22 -4.57 10.64 13.76
N LYS A 23 -4.84 11.14 12.55
CA LYS A 23 -5.15 10.30 11.40
C LYS A 23 -3.96 9.42 11.00
N VAL A 24 -4.23 8.20 10.58
CA VAL A 24 -3.24 7.22 10.13
C VAL A 24 -3.36 7.03 8.63
N LEU A 25 -2.34 7.52 7.90
CA LEU A 25 -2.25 7.41 6.43
C LEU A 25 -0.95 6.68 6.04
N PRO A 26 -0.95 5.34 5.99
CA PRO A 26 0.25 4.59 5.63
C PRO A 26 0.71 4.88 4.21
N TYR A 27 2.03 4.86 4.00
CA TYR A 27 2.64 4.89 2.67
C TYR A 27 2.82 3.46 2.18
N PHE A 28 2.32 3.18 0.98
CA PHE A 28 2.33 1.87 0.39
C PHE A 28 2.94 1.89 -1.01
N ARG A 29 3.92 1.02 -1.25
CA ARG A 29 4.58 0.87 -2.54
C ARG A 29 4.00 -0.34 -3.28
N TYR A 30 3.73 -0.19 -4.57
CA TYR A 30 3.24 -1.27 -5.44
C TYR A 30 4.33 -2.25 -5.91
N ARG A 31 5.54 -2.16 -5.37
CA ARG A 31 6.69 -3.03 -5.66
C ARG A 31 7.29 -3.57 -4.37
N TYR A 32 7.97 -4.72 -4.46
CA TYR A 32 8.75 -5.23 -3.33
C TYR A 32 9.86 -4.24 -2.95
N ARG A 33 10.22 -4.24 -1.66
CA ARG A 33 11.27 -3.33 -1.15
C ARG A 33 12.65 -3.76 -1.64
N ASP A 34 12.90 -5.06 -1.62
CA ASP A 34 14.22 -5.64 -1.84
C ASP A 34 14.44 -5.99 -3.33
N ASP A 35 13.37 -6.01 -4.13
CA ASP A 35 13.42 -6.14 -5.58
C ASP A 35 12.67 -4.98 -6.24
N TRP A 36 13.45 -4.05 -6.81
CA TRP A 36 12.94 -2.83 -7.43
C TRP A 36 12.31 -3.09 -8.81
N GLY A 37 12.52 -4.27 -9.41
CA GLY A 37 11.98 -4.63 -10.71
C GLY A 37 10.59 -5.26 -10.64
N LEU A 38 10.22 -5.83 -9.50
CA LEU A 38 9.01 -6.65 -9.36
C LEU A 38 7.82 -5.89 -8.76
N PHE A 39 6.69 -5.96 -9.44
CA PHE A 39 5.39 -5.58 -8.89
C PHE A 39 4.95 -6.63 -7.86
N LEU A 40 4.15 -6.21 -6.87
CA LEU A 40 3.51 -7.17 -5.97
C LEU A 40 2.49 -8.01 -6.75
N VAL A 41 2.36 -9.29 -6.39
CA VAL A 41 1.29 -10.15 -6.89
C VAL A 41 -0.03 -9.84 -6.18
N GLN A 42 -1.15 -10.31 -6.76
CA GLN A 42 -2.49 -10.06 -6.26
C GLN A 42 -2.66 -10.48 -4.79
N GLU A 43 -2.11 -11.64 -4.42
CA GLU A 43 -2.21 -12.22 -3.08
C GLU A 43 -1.58 -11.33 -2.02
N ASP A 44 -0.47 -10.66 -2.36
CA ASP A 44 0.23 -9.75 -1.46
C ASP A 44 -0.54 -8.45 -1.27
N TYR A 45 -1.13 -7.89 -2.33
CA TYR A 45 -2.05 -6.76 -2.18
C TYR A 45 -3.22 -7.10 -1.28
N VAL A 46 -3.89 -8.23 -1.53
CA VAL A 46 -5.04 -8.68 -0.73
C VAL A 46 -4.63 -8.87 0.72
N THR A 47 -3.49 -9.51 0.97
CA THR A 47 -2.99 -9.75 2.33
C THR A 47 -2.70 -8.45 3.07
N VAL A 48 -2.06 -7.48 2.41
CA VAL A 48 -1.74 -6.19 3.04
C VAL A 48 -2.98 -5.33 3.22
N PHE A 49 -3.83 -5.20 2.21
CA PHE A 49 -4.99 -4.33 2.26
C PHE A 49 -6.07 -4.84 3.21
N ARG A 50 -6.28 -6.15 3.34
CA ARG A 50 -7.12 -6.71 4.41
C ARG A 50 -6.59 -6.36 5.80
N GLU A 51 -5.27 -6.33 5.97
CA GLU A 51 -4.68 -5.95 7.25
C GLU A 51 -4.85 -4.45 7.52
N LEU A 52 -4.70 -3.60 6.50
CA LEU A 52 -4.97 -2.16 6.63
C LEU A 52 -6.44 -1.89 6.97
N ASP A 53 -7.37 -2.58 6.30
CA ASP A 53 -8.81 -2.49 6.54
C ASP A 53 -9.19 -2.90 7.97
N ARG A 54 -8.62 -3.99 8.48
CA ARG A 54 -8.80 -4.43 9.88
C ARG A 54 -8.41 -3.38 10.92
N TYR A 55 -7.44 -2.52 10.62
CA TYR A 55 -7.02 -1.44 11.52
C TYR A 55 -7.85 -0.16 11.36
N ASN A 56 -8.79 -0.11 10.41
CA ASN A 56 -9.62 1.06 10.12
C ASN A 56 -8.79 2.32 9.88
N ILE A 57 -7.83 2.23 8.94
CA ILE A 57 -6.99 3.37 8.55
C ILE A 57 -7.82 4.49 7.91
N ASP A 58 -7.40 5.74 8.10
CA ASP A 58 -8.10 6.91 7.56
C ASP A 58 -7.90 7.09 6.04
N GLY A 59 -7.01 6.32 5.44
CA GLY A 59 -6.67 6.36 4.03
C GLY A 59 -5.28 5.81 3.74
N LEU A 60 -4.96 5.66 2.46
CA LEU A 60 -3.71 5.06 1.98
C LEU A 60 -3.04 5.99 0.97
N VAL A 61 -1.73 6.21 1.11
CA VAL A 61 -0.94 6.91 0.11
C VAL A 61 -0.16 5.90 -0.71
N ILE A 62 -0.51 5.76 -1.99
CA ILE A 62 0.26 4.94 -2.92
C ILE A 62 1.47 5.74 -3.37
N TRP A 63 2.65 5.19 -3.12
CA TRP A 63 3.94 5.81 -3.43
C TRP A 63 4.67 5.03 -4.53
N GLY A 64 5.33 5.78 -5.42
CA GLY A 64 6.21 5.25 -6.46
C GLY A 64 7.46 6.10 -6.61
N SER A 65 8.55 5.49 -7.07
CA SER A 65 9.79 6.20 -7.40
C SER A 65 9.70 6.79 -8.81
N TYR A 66 10.43 7.89 -9.06
CA TYR A 66 10.67 8.38 -10.43
C TYR A 66 11.17 7.25 -11.35
N ASP A 67 12.05 6.39 -10.84
CA ASP A 67 12.63 5.29 -11.59
C ASP A 67 11.62 4.22 -12.01
N ASP A 68 10.46 4.18 -11.37
CA ASP A 68 9.39 3.23 -11.69
C ASP A 68 8.62 3.62 -12.97
N VAL A 69 8.79 4.86 -13.45
CA VAL A 69 8.03 5.46 -14.57
C VAL A 69 8.89 6.35 -15.47
N ASN A 70 10.23 6.26 -15.40
CA ASN A 70 11.14 7.11 -16.17
C ASN A 70 11.30 6.71 -17.66
N THR A 71 10.54 5.73 -18.15
CA THR A 71 10.46 5.39 -19.58
C THR A 71 9.02 5.08 -19.97
N ARG A 72 8.68 5.24 -21.26
CA ARG A 72 7.35 4.93 -21.79
C ARG A 72 6.92 3.49 -21.47
N GLN A 73 7.83 2.53 -21.64
CA GLN A 73 7.52 1.12 -21.36
C GLN A 73 7.19 0.89 -19.88
N LYS A 74 7.93 1.54 -18.97
CA LYS A 74 7.65 1.45 -17.53
C LYS A 74 6.28 2.05 -17.16
N CYS A 75 5.90 3.17 -17.77
CA CYS A 75 4.56 3.74 -17.61
C CYS A 75 3.46 2.77 -18.09
N ILE A 76 3.65 2.15 -19.27
CA ILE A 76 2.69 1.17 -19.81
C ILE A 76 2.59 -0.05 -18.88
N ASN A 77 3.71 -0.55 -18.37
CA ASN A 77 3.72 -1.67 -17.44
C ASN A 77 2.96 -1.34 -16.15
N LEU A 78 3.17 -0.15 -15.57
CA LEU A 78 2.42 0.28 -14.39
C LEU A 78 0.93 0.47 -14.69
N LEU A 79 0.58 1.02 -15.86
CA LEU A 79 -0.82 1.16 -16.28
C LEU A 79 -1.53 -0.18 -16.38
N ASN A 80 -0.89 -1.18 -16.99
CA ASN A 80 -1.44 -2.54 -17.10
C ASN A 80 -1.59 -3.15 -15.69
N HIS A 81 -0.54 -3.06 -14.87
CA HIS A 81 -0.59 -3.56 -13.49
C HIS A 81 -1.70 -2.91 -12.66
N LEU A 82 -1.94 -1.61 -12.86
CA LEU A 82 -3.03 -0.88 -12.24
C LEU A 82 -4.40 -1.39 -12.69
N LYS A 83 -4.59 -1.57 -14.00
CA LYS A 83 -5.88 -2.02 -14.55
C LYS A 83 -6.19 -3.48 -14.20
N ASP A 84 -5.18 -4.33 -14.25
CA ASP A 84 -5.36 -5.77 -14.24
C ASP A 84 -5.29 -6.36 -12.81
N ILE A 85 -4.54 -5.71 -11.90
CA ILE A 85 -4.29 -6.24 -10.55
C ILE A 85 -4.64 -5.23 -9.47
N LEU A 86 -3.89 -4.11 -9.38
CA LEU A 86 -3.97 -3.22 -8.21
C LEU A 86 -5.35 -2.54 -8.09
N GLY A 87 -5.89 -2.03 -9.19
CA GLY A 87 -7.19 -1.37 -9.24
C GLY A 87 -8.33 -2.28 -8.78
N PRO A 88 -8.51 -3.47 -9.38
CA PRO A 88 -9.51 -4.45 -8.96
C PRO A 88 -9.40 -4.85 -7.47
N VAL A 89 -8.18 -5.01 -6.95
CA VAL A 89 -7.99 -5.35 -5.52
C VAL A 89 -8.45 -4.21 -4.62
N ILE A 90 -8.09 -2.95 -4.93
CA ILE A 90 -8.52 -1.77 -4.16
C ILE A 90 -10.04 -1.59 -4.21
N SER A 91 -10.68 -1.81 -5.36
CA SER A 91 -12.13 -1.65 -5.48
C SER A 91 -12.92 -2.71 -4.71
N THR A 92 -12.31 -3.87 -4.45
CA THR A 92 -12.94 -4.99 -3.72
C THR A 92 -12.74 -4.89 -2.21
N ILE A 93 -11.63 -4.32 -1.77
CA ILE A 93 -11.30 -4.15 -0.36
C ILE A 93 -11.73 -2.74 0.05
N ARG A 94 -13.02 -2.59 0.33
CA ARG A 94 -13.68 -1.44 0.93
C ARG A 94 -14.96 -1.87 1.64
#